data_AF-A0AAV9MX65-F1
#
_entry.id   AF-A0AAV9MX65-F1
#
_cell.length_a   1.000
_cell.length_b   1.000
_cell.length_c   1.000
_cell.angle_alpha   90.00
_cell.angle_beta   90.00
_cell.angle_gamma   90.00
#
_symmetry.space_group_name_H-M   'P 1'
#
loop_
_entity.id
_entity.type
_entity.pdbx_description
1 polymer ?
#
loop_
_entity_poly.entity_id
_entity_poly.type
_entity_poly.pdbx_seq_one_letter_code
_entity_poly.pdbx_strand_id
1 'polypeptide(L)'
;MAQLQPIQRVATSYKFYDLIRREPVDQVFFPGDTFVWRHPDHANVTLRLARNQANGSLVRRGPLEHFVWERQLLGGAWVELGESSGPTTTEVLCLALLGIHKTSRQIRNAWDRFEVFRPGANPASLGTLSDVRLDWWVRRVAAPAAIAAAPPPPPPPLPTAVQIAPSAAPVVAPIVAPASLPTLAAPPPPPPPSAVSAPPPAAPATSVASSFDMSLIDPRLLTN
;
A
#
# COMPACT_ATOMS: atom_id res chain seq x y z
N MET A 1 11.56 -6.02 -31.01
CA MET A 1 11.32 -6.32 -29.58
C MET A 1 12.55 -5.87 -28.80
N ALA A 2 12.46 -4.78 -28.02
CA ALA A 2 13.59 -4.32 -27.22
C ALA A 2 13.81 -5.29 -26.05
N GLN A 3 15.04 -5.76 -25.84
CA GLN A 3 15.39 -6.51 -24.63
C GLN A 3 15.26 -5.57 -23.43
N LEU A 4 14.30 -5.86 -22.54
CA LEU A 4 14.25 -5.24 -21.22
C LEU A 4 15.55 -5.54 -20.47
N GLN A 5 16.17 -4.51 -19.92
CA GLN A 5 17.39 -4.61 -19.13
C GLN A 5 17.16 -5.59 -17.96
N PRO A 6 18.19 -6.32 -17.48
CA PRO A 6 18.05 -7.33 -16.42
C PRO A 6 17.30 -6.81 -15.18
N ILE A 7 17.54 -5.54 -14.81
CA ILE A 7 16.89 -4.85 -13.68
C ILE A 7 15.37 -4.72 -13.89
N GLN A 8 14.94 -4.40 -15.12
CA GLN A 8 13.51 -4.28 -15.46
C GLN A 8 12.79 -5.63 -15.40
N ARG A 9 13.48 -6.74 -15.70
CA ARG A 9 12.87 -8.09 -15.57
C ARG A 9 12.58 -8.46 -14.13
N VAL A 10 13.44 -8.06 -13.19
CA VAL A 10 13.21 -8.37 -11.76
C VAL A 10 12.14 -7.45 -11.18
N ALA A 11 12.17 -6.15 -11.50
CA ALA A 11 11.15 -5.20 -11.07
C ALA A 11 9.73 -5.61 -11.50
N THR A 12 9.58 -6.21 -12.69
CA THR A 12 8.27 -6.64 -13.22
C THR A 12 7.67 -7.86 -12.51
N SER A 13 8.47 -8.61 -11.73
CA SER A 13 8.00 -9.76 -10.94
C SER A 13 7.22 -9.36 -9.69
N TYR A 14 7.43 -8.13 -9.18
CA TYR A 14 6.76 -7.62 -7.99
C TYR A 14 5.30 -7.33 -8.24
N LYS A 15 4.48 -7.76 -7.28
CA LYS A 15 3.02 -7.60 -7.32
C LYS A 15 2.65 -6.25 -6.74
N PHE A 16 1.46 -5.78 -7.09
CA PHE A 16 0.96 -4.50 -6.62
C PHE A 16 0.82 -4.45 -5.09
N TYR A 17 0.43 -5.56 -4.47
CA TYR A 17 0.34 -5.62 -3.01
C TYR A 17 1.69 -5.42 -2.31
N ASP A 18 2.83 -5.74 -2.96
CA ASP A 18 4.17 -5.53 -2.39
C ASP A 18 4.49 -4.03 -2.22
N LEU A 19 3.90 -3.18 -3.06
CA LEU A 19 4.07 -1.72 -3.01
C LEU A 19 3.15 -1.06 -1.96
N ILE A 20 2.08 -1.76 -1.58
CA ILE A 20 1.11 -1.30 -0.57
C ILE A 20 1.47 -1.83 0.82
N ARG A 21 2.00 -3.05 0.90
CA ARG A 21 2.36 -3.72 2.14
C ARG A 21 3.86 -3.90 2.22
N ARG A 22 4.43 -3.28 3.26
CA ARG A 22 5.25 -3.90 4.31
C ARG A 22 6.03 -2.77 4.94
N GLU A 23 5.82 -2.58 6.23
CA GLU A 23 6.65 -1.71 7.07
C GLU A 23 6.63 -0.21 6.68
N PRO A 24 6.68 0.70 7.67
CA PRO A 24 6.68 2.14 7.40
C PRO A 24 7.88 2.59 6.54
N VAL A 25 8.94 1.76 6.47
CA VAL A 25 10.18 2.06 5.73
C VAL A 25 10.04 1.77 4.23
N ASP A 26 9.23 0.80 3.82
CA ASP A 26 9.06 0.39 2.42
C ASP A 26 7.71 0.83 1.83
N GLN A 27 6.92 1.63 2.56
CA GLN A 27 5.61 2.09 2.10
C GLN A 27 5.75 3.07 0.92
N VAL A 28 5.38 2.61 -0.28
CA VAL A 28 5.44 3.44 -1.50
C VAL A 28 4.21 4.33 -1.65
N PHE A 29 3.03 3.77 -1.35
CA PHE A 29 1.75 4.46 -1.50
C PHE A 29 1.17 4.90 -0.15
N PHE A 30 0.76 6.16 -0.11
CA PHE A 30 0.24 6.81 1.08
C PHE A 30 -1.27 7.04 1.03
N PRO A 31 -1.87 7.25 2.20
CA PRO A 31 -3.11 8.00 2.31
C PRO A 31 -3.23 9.21 1.41
N GLY A 32 -4.29 9.23 0.59
CA GLY A 32 -4.59 10.36 -0.28
C GLY A 32 -3.90 10.31 -1.64
N ASP A 33 -2.98 9.36 -1.86
CA ASP A 33 -2.46 9.13 -3.21
C ASP A 33 -3.62 8.77 -4.15
N THR A 34 -3.60 9.39 -5.32
CA THR A 34 -4.60 9.18 -6.37
C THR A 34 -3.94 8.56 -7.59
N PHE A 35 -4.71 7.78 -8.33
CA PHE A 35 -4.26 7.07 -9.51
C PHE A 35 -5.13 7.51 -10.67
N VAL A 36 -4.54 8.09 -11.70
CA VAL A 36 -5.26 8.48 -12.91
C VAL A 36 -5.03 7.40 -13.95
N TRP A 37 -6.08 6.63 -14.23
CA TRP A 37 -6.07 5.69 -15.33
C TRP A 37 -6.34 6.43 -16.65
N ARG A 38 -5.43 6.27 -17.60
CA ARG A 38 -5.50 6.91 -18.92
C ARG A 38 -5.90 5.88 -19.98
N HIS A 39 -6.92 6.22 -20.75
CA HIS A 39 -7.35 5.45 -21.92
C HIS A 39 -7.21 6.34 -23.18
N PRO A 40 -6.71 5.82 -24.32
CA PRO A 40 -6.46 6.63 -25.51
C PRO A 40 -7.73 7.32 -26.05
N ASP A 41 -8.84 6.58 -26.07
CA ASP A 41 -10.07 7.05 -26.73
C ASP A 41 -11.18 7.51 -25.75
N HIS A 42 -10.90 7.54 -24.45
CA HIS A 42 -11.93 7.79 -23.43
C HIS A 42 -11.43 8.72 -22.33
N ALA A 43 -12.39 9.30 -21.59
CA ALA A 43 -12.07 10.15 -20.44
C ALA A 43 -11.26 9.38 -19.39
N ASN A 44 -10.29 10.09 -18.80
CA ASN A 44 -9.49 9.55 -17.72
C ASN A 44 -10.36 9.23 -16.50
N VAL A 45 -9.97 8.19 -15.78
CA VAL A 45 -10.65 7.79 -14.53
C VAL A 45 -9.71 8.02 -13.36
N THR A 46 -10.10 8.92 -12.46
CA THR A 46 -9.36 9.19 -11.23
C THR A 46 -9.82 8.22 -10.15
N LEU A 47 -8.86 7.54 -9.54
CA LEU A 47 -9.05 6.47 -8.57
C LEU A 47 -8.29 6.75 -7.28
N ARG A 48 -8.73 6.11 -6.20
CA ARG A 48 -7.97 5.97 -4.95
C ARG A 48 -8.25 4.63 -4.30
N LEU A 49 -7.35 4.20 -3.42
CA LEU A 49 -7.61 3.06 -2.54
C LEU A 49 -8.55 3.50 -1.41
N ALA A 50 -9.64 2.75 -1.22
CA ALA A 50 -10.63 3.04 -0.20
C ALA A 50 -10.06 2.88 1.21
N ARG A 51 -10.60 3.65 2.14
CA ARG A 51 -10.13 3.74 3.53
C ARG A 51 -11.26 3.54 4.50
N ASN A 52 -10.99 2.79 5.56
CA ASN A 52 -11.86 2.74 6.70
C ASN A 52 -11.75 4.08 7.44
N GLN A 53 -12.87 4.80 7.51
CA GLN A 53 -12.93 6.12 8.12
C GLN A 53 -12.62 6.12 9.62
N ALA A 54 -12.87 5.00 10.32
CA ALA A 54 -12.69 4.90 11.77
C ALA A 54 -11.22 4.82 12.19
N ASN A 55 -10.35 4.21 11.36
CA ASN A 55 -8.95 3.97 11.72
C ASN A 55 -7.94 4.38 10.64
N GLY A 56 -8.40 4.93 9.51
CA GLY A 56 -7.55 5.36 8.39
C GLY A 56 -6.84 4.23 7.64
N SER A 57 -7.13 2.97 7.97
CA SER A 57 -6.55 1.79 7.32
C SER A 57 -7.18 1.54 5.95
N LEU A 58 -6.43 0.92 5.04
CA LEU A 58 -6.96 0.54 3.73
C LEU A 58 -8.04 -0.54 3.88
N VAL A 59 -9.16 -0.36 3.18
CA VAL A 59 -10.23 -1.37 3.15
C VAL A 59 -9.77 -2.54 2.29
N ARG A 60 -9.70 -3.72 2.91
CA ARG A 60 -9.44 -5.00 2.25
C ARG A 60 -10.67 -5.85 2.39
N ARG A 61 -11.07 -6.52 1.32
CA ARG A 61 -12.17 -7.48 1.31
C ARG A 61 -11.67 -8.72 0.57
N GLY A 62 -11.87 -9.90 1.14
CA GLY A 62 -11.35 -11.15 0.60
C GLY A 62 -9.88 -11.44 0.97
N PRO A 63 -9.14 -12.22 0.15
CA PRO A 63 -7.74 -12.56 0.39
C PRO A 63 -6.89 -11.31 0.61
N LEU A 64 -5.75 -11.49 1.29
CA LEU A 64 -4.81 -10.44 1.71
C LEU A 64 -4.30 -9.50 0.59
N GLU A 65 -4.61 -9.81 -0.66
CA GLU A 65 -4.17 -9.14 -1.89
C GLU A 65 -5.25 -8.28 -2.55
N HIS A 66 -6.50 -8.32 -2.07
CA HIS A 66 -7.60 -7.57 -2.65
C HIS A 66 -7.84 -6.25 -1.93
N PHE A 67 -7.97 -5.18 -2.71
CA PHE A 67 -8.19 -3.82 -2.25
C PHE A 67 -9.47 -3.27 -2.84
N VAL A 68 -10.21 -2.49 -2.05
CA VAL A 68 -11.37 -1.75 -2.53
C VAL A 68 -10.88 -0.46 -3.19
N TRP A 69 -11.35 -0.20 -4.40
CA TRP A 69 -11.05 1.00 -5.17
C TRP A 69 -12.27 1.92 -5.21
N GLU A 70 -12.03 3.21 -5.14
CA GLU A 70 -13.04 4.24 -5.33
C GLU A 70 -12.68 5.08 -6.55
N ARG A 71 -13.70 5.51 -7.31
CA ARG A 71 -13.56 6.47 -8.40
C ARG A 71 -14.09 7.84 -7.99
N GLN A 72 -13.49 8.88 -8.54
CA GLN A 72 -13.99 10.25 -8.39
C GLN A 72 -15.09 10.53 -9.42
N LEU A 73 -16.20 11.10 -8.96
CA LEU A 73 -17.30 11.58 -9.81
C LEU A 73 -17.11 13.06 -10.17
N LEU A 74 -17.83 13.49 -11.21
CA LEU A 74 -18.07 14.91 -11.48
C LEU A 74 -18.72 15.55 -10.24
N GLY A 75 -18.03 16.50 -9.62
CA GLY A 75 -18.41 17.08 -8.33
C GLY A 75 -17.54 16.66 -7.14
N GLY A 76 -16.52 15.81 -7.37
CA GLY A 76 -15.49 15.49 -6.38
C GLY A 76 -15.87 14.42 -5.36
N ALA A 77 -17.11 13.90 -5.41
CA ALA A 77 -17.53 12.76 -4.61
C ALA A 77 -16.79 11.48 -5.01
N TRP A 78 -16.57 10.58 -4.04
CA TRP A 78 -15.92 9.30 -4.26
C TRP A 78 -16.93 8.16 -4.09
N VAL A 79 -16.95 7.23 -5.04
CA VAL A 79 -17.86 6.07 -5.03
C VAL A 79 -17.07 4.80 -5.24
N GLU A 80 -17.47 3.73 -4.54
CA GLU A 80 -16.89 2.40 -4.68
C GLU A 80 -16.97 1.94 -6.15
N LEU A 81 -15.81 1.67 -6.74
CA LEU A 81 -15.69 1.09 -8.08
C LEU A 81 -15.74 -0.45 -8.00
N GLY A 82 -15.16 -1.02 -6.95
CA GLY A 82 -15.13 -2.46 -6.70
C GLY A 82 -13.79 -2.94 -6.15
N GLU A 83 -13.62 -4.26 -6.13
CA GLU A 83 -12.45 -4.92 -5.58
C GLU A 83 -11.47 -5.35 -6.66
N SER A 84 -10.18 -5.13 -6.43
CA SER A 84 -9.13 -5.60 -7.34
C SER A 84 -7.84 -5.94 -6.59
N SER A 85 -7.03 -6.81 -7.18
CA SER A 85 -5.74 -7.24 -6.65
C SER A 85 -4.54 -6.49 -7.26
N GLY A 86 -4.76 -5.65 -8.27
CA GLY A 86 -3.70 -4.88 -8.90
C GLY A 86 -4.10 -4.22 -10.22
N PRO A 87 -3.14 -3.62 -10.94
CA PRO A 87 -3.39 -2.74 -12.08
C PRO A 87 -4.20 -3.39 -13.19
N THR A 88 -3.92 -4.66 -13.51
CA THR A 88 -4.63 -5.38 -14.55
C THR A 88 -6.11 -5.59 -14.21
N THR A 89 -6.43 -5.97 -12.98
CA THR A 89 -7.83 -6.17 -12.55
C THR A 89 -8.52 -4.84 -12.31
N THR A 90 -7.83 -3.82 -11.81
CA THR A 90 -8.35 -2.44 -11.75
C THR A 90 -8.69 -1.90 -13.14
N GLU A 91 -7.87 -2.18 -14.15
CA GLU A 91 -8.15 -1.76 -15.52
C GLU A 91 -9.40 -2.45 -16.10
N VAL A 92 -9.65 -3.72 -15.77
CA VAL A 92 -10.93 -4.37 -16.12
C VAL A 92 -12.12 -3.60 -15.54
N LEU A 93 -12.04 -3.17 -14.28
CA LEU A 93 -13.10 -2.38 -13.66
C LEU A 93 -13.29 -1.02 -14.36
N CYS A 94 -12.20 -0.36 -14.74
CA CYS A 94 -12.26 0.92 -15.46
C CYS A 94 -12.85 0.76 -16.87
N LEU A 95 -12.51 -0.33 -17.57
CA LEU A 95 -13.07 -0.63 -18.88
C LEU A 95 -14.56 -0.97 -18.79
N ALA A 96 -14.95 -1.79 -17.80
CA ALA A 96 -16.35 -2.12 -17.56
C ALA A 96 -17.19 -0.88 -17.27
N LEU A 97 -16.62 0.09 -16.54
CA LEU A 97 -17.26 1.39 -16.30
C LEU A 97 -17.55 2.17 -17.59
N LEU A 98 -16.71 2.01 -18.60
CA LEU A 98 -16.86 2.63 -19.92
C LEU A 98 -17.70 1.78 -20.88
N GLY A 99 -18.29 0.66 -20.43
CA GLY A 99 -19.02 -0.27 -21.29
C GLY A 99 -18.13 -1.11 -22.21
N ILE A 100 -16.82 -1.14 -21.95
CA ILE A 100 -15.84 -1.89 -22.76
C ILE A 100 -15.57 -3.23 -22.09
N HIS A 101 -15.97 -4.31 -22.74
CA HIS A 101 -15.73 -5.66 -22.24
C HIS A 101 -14.37 -6.19 -22.72
N LYS A 102 -13.38 -6.19 -21.83
CA LYS A 102 -12.11 -6.91 -22.02
C LYS A 102 -11.85 -7.82 -20.84
N THR A 103 -11.28 -8.99 -21.13
CA THR A 103 -10.77 -9.90 -20.11
C THR A 103 -9.37 -9.47 -19.67
N SER A 104 -8.98 -9.85 -18.45
CA SER A 104 -7.63 -9.60 -17.93
C SER A 104 -6.51 -10.15 -18.83
N ARG A 105 -6.78 -11.22 -19.60
CA ARG A 105 -5.84 -11.81 -20.56
C ARG A 105 -5.57 -10.92 -21.79
N GLN A 106 -6.51 -10.03 -22.12
CA GLN A 106 -6.39 -9.10 -23.26
C GLN A 106 -5.69 -7.80 -22.86
N ILE A 107 -5.59 -7.51 -21.57
CA ILE A 107 -4.95 -6.32 -21.06
C ILE A 107 -3.44 -6.53 -21.04
N ARG A 108 -2.72 -5.64 -21.74
CA ARG A 108 -1.26 -5.59 -21.75
C ARG A 108 -0.84 -4.24 -21.20
N ASN A 109 0.28 -4.24 -20.48
CA ASN A 109 0.92 -3.02 -20.00
C ASN A 109 0.02 -2.15 -19.10
N ALA A 110 -0.84 -2.78 -18.28
CA ALA A 110 -1.73 -2.08 -17.36
C ALA A 110 -0.97 -1.09 -16.46
N TRP A 111 0.22 -1.48 -16.00
CA TRP A 111 1.10 -0.69 -15.15
C TRP A 111 1.48 0.67 -15.74
N ASP A 112 1.57 0.77 -17.07
CA ASP A 112 1.98 2.01 -17.74
C ASP A 112 0.78 2.96 -17.96
N ARG A 113 -0.45 2.50 -17.70
CA ARG A 113 -1.69 3.27 -17.89
C ARG A 113 -2.17 4.03 -16.66
N PHE A 114 -1.61 3.70 -15.50
CA PHE A 114 -1.94 4.39 -14.25
C PHE A 114 -0.81 5.36 -13.92
N GLU A 115 -1.14 6.64 -13.88
CA GLU A 115 -0.26 7.68 -13.36
C GLU A 115 -0.59 7.93 -11.89
N VAL A 116 0.43 8.09 -11.05
CA VAL A 116 0.27 8.25 -9.61
C VAL A 116 0.47 9.70 -9.23
N PHE A 117 -0.47 10.26 -8.48
CA PHE A 117 -0.41 11.62 -7.97
C PHE A 117 -0.42 11.63 -6.44
N ARG A 118 0.50 12.40 -5.87
CA ARG A 118 0.60 12.60 -4.42
C ARG A 118 0.18 14.02 -4.05
N PRO A 119 -0.86 14.19 -3.22
CA PRO A 119 -1.25 15.53 -2.78
C PRO A 119 -0.10 16.18 -2.01
N GLY A 120 0.25 17.41 -2.39
CA GLY A 120 1.31 18.20 -1.75
C GLY A 120 2.75 17.87 -2.19
N ALA A 121 2.96 16.92 -3.11
CA ALA A 121 4.27 16.70 -3.73
C ALA A 121 4.51 17.66 -4.91
N ASN A 122 5.77 18.06 -5.13
CA ASN A 122 6.20 18.75 -6.34
C ASN A 122 7.41 17.99 -6.95
N PRO A 123 7.28 17.38 -8.15
CA PRO A 123 6.10 17.35 -9.00
C PRO A 123 4.93 16.57 -8.37
N ALA A 124 3.70 16.98 -8.68
CA ALA A 124 2.49 16.34 -8.15
C ALA A 124 2.31 14.91 -8.68
N SER A 125 2.84 14.61 -9.87
CA SER A 125 2.91 13.28 -10.46
C SER A 125 4.21 12.58 -10.08
N LEU A 126 4.10 11.35 -9.60
CA LEU A 126 5.23 10.45 -9.34
C LEU A 126 5.61 9.61 -10.57
N GLY A 127 4.92 9.81 -11.70
CA GLY A 127 5.07 8.99 -12.91
C GLY A 127 4.06 7.84 -12.98
N THR A 128 4.31 6.87 -13.87
CA THR A 128 3.44 5.71 -14.01
C THR A 128 3.64 4.72 -12.86
N LEU A 129 2.67 3.83 -12.61
CA LEU A 129 2.84 2.73 -11.65
C LEU A 129 4.07 1.86 -11.97
N SER A 130 4.43 1.74 -13.24
CA SER A 130 5.63 1.04 -13.69
C SER A 130 6.91 1.74 -13.25
N ASP A 131 6.96 3.07 -13.42
CA ASP A 131 8.09 3.91 -12.99
C ASP A 131 8.25 3.87 -11.47
N VAL A 132 7.15 4.04 -10.73
CA VAL A 132 7.12 4.00 -9.27
C VAL A 132 7.61 2.63 -8.76
N ARG A 133 7.18 1.54 -9.39
CA ARG A 133 7.64 0.18 -9.05
C ARG A 133 9.12 0.00 -9.32
N LEU A 134 9.62 0.50 -10.45
CA LEU A 134 11.03 0.42 -10.81
C LEU A 134 11.89 1.23 -9.83
N ASP A 135 11.49 2.46 -9.53
CA ASP A 135 12.21 3.34 -8.61
C ASP A 135 12.22 2.81 -7.17
N TRP A 136 11.11 2.23 -6.71
CA TRP A 136 11.08 1.50 -5.44
C TRP A 136 12.06 0.32 -5.43
N TRP A 137 12.07 -0.49 -6.49
CA TRP A 137 12.99 -1.64 -6.58
C TRP A 137 14.45 -1.18 -6.57
N VAL A 138 14.78 -0.15 -7.34
CA VAL A 138 16.13 0.43 -7.36
C VAL A 138 16.51 0.89 -5.97
N ARG A 139 15.67 1.63 -5.25
CA ARG A 139 15.95 2.07 -3.87
C ARG A 139 16.14 0.90 -2.91
N ARG A 140 15.38 -0.18 -3.08
CA ARG A 140 15.48 -1.38 -2.24
C ARG A 140 16.78 -2.17 -2.48
N VAL A 141 17.20 -2.32 -3.73
CA VAL A 141 18.46 -3.03 -4.08
C VAL A 141 19.68 -2.15 -3.84
N ALA A 142 19.56 -0.86 -4.18
CA ALA A 142 20.59 0.14 -3.97
C ALA A 142 20.55 0.70 -2.55
N ALA A 143 19.93 0.01 -1.59
CA ALA A 143 20.21 0.18 -0.16
C ALA A 143 21.34 -0.79 0.20
N PRO A 144 22.63 -0.42 0.04
CA PRO A 144 23.73 -1.34 0.20
C PRO A 144 24.38 -1.10 1.57
N ALA A 145 24.66 -2.20 2.27
CA ALA A 145 25.91 -2.40 3.00
C ALA A 145 26.75 -1.13 3.32
N ALA A 146 26.43 -0.44 4.40
CA ALA A 146 27.39 0.34 5.21
C ALA A 146 26.67 0.97 6.41
N ILE A 147 26.42 0.19 7.46
CA ILE A 147 26.92 0.68 8.74
C ILE A 147 28.42 0.65 8.53
N ALA A 148 29.02 1.79 8.19
CA ALA A 148 30.46 1.93 8.25
C ALA A 148 30.84 1.39 9.63
N ALA A 149 31.56 0.26 9.67
CA ALA A 149 32.19 -0.19 10.89
C ALA A 149 32.92 1.06 11.41
N ALA A 150 32.56 1.48 12.63
CA ALA A 150 33.21 2.62 13.27
C ALA A 150 34.73 2.47 13.06
N PRO A 151 35.46 3.55 12.69
CA PRO A 151 36.90 3.46 12.57
C PRO A 151 37.44 2.73 13.81
N PRO A 152 38.34 1.73 13.64
CA PRO A 152 38.83 0.97 14.78
C PRO A 152 39.26 1.95 15.86
N PRO A 153 38.87 1.75 17.13
CA PRO A 153 39.23 2.66 18.20
C PRO A 153 40.75 2.89 18.14
N PRO A 154 41.22 4.14 18.30
CA PRO A 154 42.65 4.41 18.29
C PRO A 154 43.34 3.44 19.26
N PRO A 155 44.51 2.87 18.89
CA PRO A 155 45.23 1.97 19.77
C PRO A 155 45.38 2.63 21.15
N PRO A 156 45.13 1.89 22.23
CA PRO A 156 45.29 2.44 23.57
C PRO A 156 46.70 3.05 23.68
N PRO A 157 46.84 4.24 24.29
CA PRO A 157 48.16 4.82 24.50
C PRO A 157 49.03 3.79 25.21
N LEU A 158 50.25 3.57 24.70
CA LEU A 158 51.21 2.69 25.37
C LEU A 158 51.33 3.14 26.84
N PRO A 159 51.35 2.19 27.80
CA PRO A 159 51.52 2.53 29.19
C PRO A 159 52.86 3.28 29.34
N THR A 160 52.76 4.58 29.55
CA THR A 160 53.88 5.36 30.06
C THR A 160 54.19 4.76 31.43
N ALA A 161 55.44 4.32 31.64
CA ALA A 161 55.88 3.78 32.91
C ALA A 161 55.65 4.83 34.01
N VAL A 162 54.53 4.70 34.72
CA VAL A 162 54.24 5.53 35.89
C VAL A 162 55.14 5.01 36.99
N GLN A 163 56.14 5.82 37.26
CA GLN A 163 57.07 5.72 38.37
C GLN A 163 56.27 5.61 39.67
N ILE A 164 56.55 4.53 40.41
CA ILE A 164 55.91 4.17 41.67
C ILE A 164 56.20 5.26 42.71
N ALA A 165 55.15 5.85 43.28
CA ALA A 165 55.23 6.55 44.56
C ALA A 165 54.26 5.89 45.55
N PRO A 166 54.65 5.69 46.81
CA PRO A 166 53.85 4.95 47.78
C PRO A 166 52.85 5.83 48.53
N SER A 167 51.73 5.19 48.90
CA SER A 167 51.00 5.38 50.16
C SER A 167 50.11 6.61 50.34
N ALA A 168 48.79 6.38 50.41
CA ALA A 168 47.97 6.74 51.58
C ALA A 168 46.54 6.15 51.49
N ALA A 169 46.18 5.41 52.55
CA ALA A 169 44.90 5.05 53.18
C ALA A 169 43.52 5.11 52.45
N PRO A 170 42.58 4.20 52.81
CA PRO A 170 41.26 4.09 52.21
C PRO A 170 40.24 5.02 52.90
N VAL A 171 39.39 5.69 52.12
CA VAL A 171 38.13 6.28 52.60
C VAL A 171 36.98 5.55 51.93
N VAL A 172 36.23 4.81 52.74
CA VAL A 172 35.01 4.08 52.38
C VAL A 172 33.89 5.10 52.15
N ALA A 173 33.34 5.15 50.94
CA ALA A 173 32.09 5.85 50.65
C ALA A 173 30.92 4.85 50.67
N PRO A 174 29.74 5.20 51.23
CA PRO A 174 28.60 4.31 51.30
C PRO A 174 27.88 4.16 49.95
N ILE A 175 27.52 2.92 49.63
CA ILE A 175 26.68 2.52 48.50
C ILE A 175 25.27 3.10 48.69
N VAL A 176 24.85 3.98 47.78
CA VAL A 176 23.48 4.45 47.69
C VAL A 176 22.70 3.45 46.82
N ALA A 177 21.66 2.86 47.41
CA ALA A 177 20.78 1.88 46.78
C ALA A 177 19.95 2.50 45.64
N PRO A 178 19.66 1.75 44.56
CA PRO A 178 18.77 2.22 43.50
C PRO A 178 17.31 2.23 43.97
N ALA A 179 16.62 3.33 43.68
CA ALA A 179 15.20 3.53 43.95
C ALA A 179 14.33 2.52 43.19
N SER A 180 13.34 1.96 43.87
CA SER A 180 12.37 1.02 43.34
C SER A 180 11.49 1.67 42.26
N LEU A 181 11.37 0.98 41.11
CA LEU A 181 10.43 1.31 40.03
C LEU A 181 8.97 1.17 40.52
N PRO A 182 8.05 2.06 40.10
CA PRO A 182 6.64 1.91 40.40
C PRO A 182 6.04 0.72 39.65
N THR A 183 5.37 -0.16 40.38
CA THR A 183 4.54 -1.25 39.84
C THR A 183 3.39 -0.66 39.04
N LEU A 184 3.40 -0.88 37.72
CA LEU A 184 2.30 -0.52 36.82
C LEU A 184 1.07 -1.35 37.20
N ALA A 185 -0.02 -0.68 37.59
CA ALA A 185 -1.30 -1.32 37.88
C ALA A 185 -1.82 -2.07 36.65
N ALA A 186 -2.32 -3.29 36.86
CA ALA A 186 -2.88 -4.11 35.80
C ALA A 186 -4.13 -3.44 35.19
N PRO A 187 -4.30 -3.48 33.86
CA PRO A 187 -5.48 -2.93 33.20
C PRO A 187 -6.75 -3.70 33.61
N PRO A 188 -7.91 -3.02 33.69
CA PRO A 188 -9.18 -3.65 34.02
C PRO A 188 -9.56 -4.71 32.97
N PRO A 189 -10.28 -5.78 33.36
CA PRO A 189 -10.74 -6.80 32.45
C PRO A 189 -11.70 -6.23 31.40
N PRO A 190 -11.68 -6.76 30.17
CA PRO A 190 -12.59 -6.33 29.11
C PRO A 190 -14.06 -6.59 29.50
N PRO A 191 -15.00 -5.73 29.05
CA PRO A 191 -16.42 -5.95 29.29
C PRO A 191 -16.90 -7.24 28.61
N PRO A 192 -17.93 -7.91 29.15
CA PRO A 192 -18.52 -9.08 28.53
C PRO A 192 -19.10 -8.74 27.15
N PRO A 193 -19.05 -9.67 26.18
CA PRO A 193 -19.60 -9.44 24.86
C PRO A 193 -21.11 -9.21 24.94
N SER A 194 -21.57 -8.07 24.44
CA SER A 194 -22.99 -7.78 24.26
C SER A 194 -23.64 -8.89 23.44
N ALA A 195 -24.75 -9.43 23.94
CA ALA A 195 -25.51 -10.49 23.28
C ALA A 195 -25.85 -10.07 21.84
N VAL A 196 -25.34 -10.84 20.87
CA VAL A 196 -25.66 -10.70 19.46
C VAL A 196 -27.13 -11.09 19.29
N SER A 197 -27.99 -10.11 18.99
CA SER A 197 -29.34 -10.37 18.53
C SER A 197 -29.30 -11.29 17.31
N ALA A 198 -30.04 -12.40 17.37
CA ALA A 198 -30.19 -13.32 16.27
C ALA A 198 -30.67 -12.59 15.00
N PRO A 199 -30.12 -12.90 13.82
CA PRO A 199 -30.58 -12.31 12.57
C PRO A 199 -32.03 -12.73 12.29
N PRO A 200 -32.85 -11.83 11.73
CA PRO A 200 -34.21 -12.16 11.33
C PRO A 200 -34.22 -13.26 10.25
N PRO A 201 -35.28 -14.08 10.19
CA PRO A 201 -35.39 -15.16 9.20
C PRO A 201 -35.35 -14.59 7.77
N ALA A 202 -34.59 -15.27 6.91
CA ALA A 202 -34.43 -14.91 5.50
C ALA A 202 -35.79 -14.97 4.77
N ALA A 203 -36.13 -13.90 4.06
CA ALA A 203 -37.30 -13.85 3.19
C ALA A 203 -37.12 -14.80 1.98
N PRO A 204 -38.20 -15.42 1.47
CA PRO A 204 -38.14 -16.32 0.33
C PRO A 204 -37.69 -15.58 -0.94
N ALA A 205 -36.76 -16.18 -1.67
CA ALA A 205 -36.23 -15.66 -2.93
C ALA A 205 -37.30 -15.68 -4.03
N THR A 206 -37.77 -14.49 -4.42
CA THR A 206 -38.63 -14.32 -5.60
C THR A 206 -37.76 -14.40 -6.86
N SER A 207 -37.82 -15.54 -7.55
CA SER A 207 -37.18 -15.74 -8.85
C SER A 207 -37.95 -15.00 -9.93
N VAL A 208 -37.52 -13.78 -10.27
CA VAL A 208 -38.07 -13.04 -11.42
C VAL A 208 -37.29 -13.45 -12.66
N ALA A 209 -37.88 -14.33 -13.47
CA ALA A 209 -37.38 -14.63 -14.81
C ALA A 209 -37.67 -13.42 -15.72
N SER A 210 -36.68 -12.55 -15.91
CA SER A 210 -36.74 -11.50 -16.92
C SER A 210 -36.54 -12.11 -18.31
N SER A 211 -37.64 -12.39 -19.00
CA SER A 211 -37.65 -12.60 -20.45
C SER A 211 -37.30 -11.27 -21.13
N PHE A 212 -36.06 -11.15 -21.60
CA PHE A 212 -35.62 -10.06 -22.46
C PHE A 212 -36.15 -10.33 -23.87
N ASP A 213 -37.12 -9.51 -24.31
CA ASP A 213 -37.63 -9.52 -25.68
C ASP A 213 -36.61 -8.82 -26.61
N MET A 214 -36.01 -9.58 -27.54
CA MET A 214 -35.03 -9.08 -28.50
C MET A 214 -35.64 -8.48 -29.78
N SER A 215 -36.96 -8.32 -29.86
CA SER A 215 -37.61 -7.81 -31.08
C SER A 215 -37.54 -6.29 -31.27
N LEU A 216 -36.86 -5.56 -30.36
CA LEU A 216 -36.77 -4.10 -30.39
C LEU A 216 -35.40 -3.54 -30.83
N ILE A 217 -34.64 -4.26 -31.68
CA ILE A 217 -33.42 -3.72 -32.30
C ILE A 217 -33.76 -3.27 -33.73
N ASP A 218 -33.84 -1.96 -33.92
CA ASP A 218 -34.06 -1.32 -35.22
C ASP A 218 -32.79 -1.47 -36.09
N PRO A 219 -32.85 -2.18 -37.24
CA PRO A 219 -31.68 -2.43 -38.08
C PRO A 219 -31.16 -1.19 -38.80
N ARG A 220 -31.83 -0.03 -38.70
CA ARG A 220 -31.40 1.21 -39.39
C ARG A 220 -30.26 1.97 -38.72
N LEU A 221 -29.82 1.55 -37.52
CA LEU A 221 -28.74 2.22 -36.80
C LEU A 221 -27.33 1.64 -37.05
N LEU A 222 -27.18 0.72 -38.01
CA LEU A 222 -25.91 0.02 -38.30
C LEU A 222 -25.13 0.53 -39.52
N THR A 223 -25.36 1.77 -39.97
CA THR A 223 -24.53 2.41 -41.00
C THR A 223 -24.15 3.83 -40.60
N ASN A 224 -22.98 3.96 -39.99
CA ASN A 224 -21.99 5.02 -40.21
C ASN A 224 -20.64 4.61 -39.62
#